data_AF-A0A6P0XMS2-F1
#
_entry.id   AF-A0A6P0XMS2-F1
#
_cell.length_a   1.000
_cell.length_b   1.000
_cell.length_c   1.000
_cell.angle_alpha   90.00
_cell.angle_beta   90.00
_cell.angle_gamma   90.00
#
_symmetry.space_group_name_H-M   'P 1'
#
loop_
_entity.id
_entity.type
_entity.pdbx_description
1 polymer ?
#
loop_
_entity_poly.entity_id
_entity_poly.type
_entity_poly.pdbx_seq_one_letter_code
_entity_poly.pdbx_strand_id
1 'polypeptide(L)'
;MKENIAELKSEVETLQAEIETLQTEVETLRHQRSSFRIDVSFPPDNTPETLAEFHKKNAEEAAKWQEELQEINQSLKILEAQLNQKKITLAPKKSRLEWHELQ
;
A
#
# COMPACT_ATOMS: atom_id res chain seq x y z
N MET A 1 -21.37 11.06 -32.84
CA MET A 1 -20.35 9.99 -32.78
C MET A 1 -21.04 8.80 -32.14
N LYS A 2 -21.20 7.65 -32.82
CA LYS A 2 -21.72 6.45 -32.15
C LYS A 2 -20.64 6.01 -31.17
N GLU A 3 -20.89 6.10 -29.88
CA GLU A 3 -20.00 5.52 -28.88
C GLU A 3 -19.94 4.01 -29.07
N ASN A 4 -18.73 3.48 -28.98
CA ASN A 4 -18.54 2.05 -28.97
C ASN A 4 -18.79 1.53 -27.55
N ILE A 5 -20.04 1.18 -27.25
CA ILE A 5 -20.46 0.68 -25.93
C ILE A 5 -19.66 -0.57 -25.52
N ALA A 6 -19.28 -1.41 -26.48
CA ALA A 6 -18.44 -2.58 -26.21
C ALA A 6 -17.04 -2.19 -25.70
N GLU A 7 -16.46 -1.13 -26.26
CA GLU A 7 -15.18 -0.58 -25.80
C GLU A 7 -15.31 0.02 -24.39
N LEU A 8 -16.34 0.84 -24.15
CA LEU A 8 -16.60 1.41 -22.82
C LEU A 8 -16.80 0.33 -21.75
N LYS A 9 -17.51 -0.75 -22.07
CA LYS A 9 -17.70 -1.90 -21.18
C LYS A 9 -16.37 -2.57 -20.84
N SER A 10 -15.55 -2.86 -21.86
CA SER A 10 -14.22 -3.45 -21.67
C SER A 10 -13.29 -2.57 -20.82
N GLU A 11 -13.34 -1.24 -21.01
CA GLU A 11 -12.58 -0.30 -20.21
C GLU A 11 -13.02 -0.29 -18.74
N VAL A 12 -14.34 -0.32 -18.48
CA VAL A 12 -14.90 -0.39 -17.13
C VAL A 12 -14.48 -1.68 -16.43
N GLU A 13 -14.59 -2.83 -17.11
CA GLU A 13 -14.18 -4.13 -16.56
C GLU A 13 -12.69 -4.17 -16.23
N THR A 14 -11.85 -3.62 -17.12
CA THR A 14 -10.40 -3.54 -16.90
C THR A 14 -10.08 -2.65 -15.68
N LEU A 15 -10.65 -1.45 -15.63
CA LEU A 15 -10.44 -0.52 -14.50
C LEU A 15 -10.91 -1.11 -13.17
N GLN A 16 -12.01 -1.86 -13.17
CA GLN A 16 -12.53 -2.54 -11.98
C GLN A 16 -11.52 -3.57 -11.46
N ALA A 17 -10.99 -4.43 -12.34
CA ALA A 17 -10.00 -5.44 -11.98
C ALA A 17 -8.68 -4.84 -11.49
N GLU A 18 -8.22 -3.75 -12.11
CA GLU A 18 -7.04 -3.01 -11.66
C GLU A 18 -7.25 -2.39 -10.26
N ILE A 19 -8.45 -1.85 -9.99
CA ILE A 19 -8.80 -1.32 -8.66
C ILE A 19 -8.78 -2.43 -7.60
N GLU A 20 -9.36 -3.60 -7.88
CA GLU A 20 -9.36 -4.74 -6.95
C GLU A 20 -7.94 -5.23 -6.64
N THR A 21 -7.08 -5.28 -7.67
CA THR A 21 -5.66 -5.63 -7.52
C THR A 21 -4.95 -4.63 -6.60
N LEU A 22 -5.07 -3.33 -6.89
CA LEU A 22 -4.45 -2.27 -6.08
C LEU A 22 -4.98 -2.24 -4.64
N GLN A 23 -6.26 -2.55 -4.42
CA GLN A 23 -6.82 -2.65 -3.07
C GLN A 23 -6.14 -3.77 -2.28
N THR A 24 -5.98 -4.95 -2.89
CA THR A 24 -5.29 -6.09 -2.28
C THR A 24 -3.84 -5.76 -1.94
N GLU A 25 -3.13 -5.06 -2.83
CA GLU A 25 -1.75 -4.63 -2.59
C GLU A 25 -1.65 -3.62 -1.43
N VAL A 26 -2.54 -2.63 -1.39
CA VAL A 26 -2.61 -1.65 -0.29
C VAL A 26 -2.91 -2.34 1.04
N GLU A 27 -3.84 -3.29 1.07
CA GLU A 27 -4.15 -4.04 2.29
C GLU A 27 -2.98 -4.91 2.76
N THR A 28 -2.28 -5.56 1.83
CA THR A 28 -1.07 -6.35 2.12
C THR A 28 0.02 -5.49 2.76
N LEU A 29 0.33 -4.32 2.17
CA LEU A 29 1.32 -3.40 2.72
C LEU A 29 0.89 -2.82 4.07
N ARG A 30 -0.40 -2.50 4.25
CA ARG A 30 -0.94 -2.07 5.55
C ARG A 30 -0.78 -3.14 6.62
N HIS A 31 -0.98 -4.41 6.25
CA HIS A 31 -0.77 -5.53 7.15
C HIS A 31 0.72 -5.67 7.51
N GLN A 32 1.61 -5.68 6.52
CA GLN A 32 3.06 -5.72 6.73
C GLN A 32 3.52 -4.60 7.67
N ARG A 33 3.12 -3.35 7.40
CA ARG A 33 3.41 -2.20 8.27
C ARG A 33 2.94 -2.39 9.71
N SER A 34 1.77 -3.00 9.90
CA SER A 34 1.18 -3.16 11.24
C SER A 34 1.72 -4.37 12.00
N SER A 35 2.24 -5.37 11.28
CA SER A 35 2.86 -6.57 11.85
C SER A 35 4.31 -6.37 12.29
N PHE A 36 4.89 -5.21 12.01
CA PHE A 36 6.28 -4.88 12.28
C PHE A 36 6.56 -4.91 13.80
N ARG A 37 7.56 -5.68 14.23
CA ARG A 37 7.94 -5.87 15.65
C ARG A 37 9.44 -5.92 15.83
N ILE A 38 9.97 -5.13 16.75
CA ILE A 38 11.38 -5.18 17.14
C ILE A 38 11.57 -6.25 18.21
N ASP A 39 12.54 -7.14 18.00
CA ASP A 39 13.02 -8.05 19.04
C ASP A 39 14.15 -7.35 19.82
N VAL A 40 14.03 -7.30 21.14
CA VAL A 40 15.00 -6.65 22.02
C VAL A 40 15.58 -7.69 22.95
N SER A 41 16.85 -8.04 22.74
CA SER A 41 17.59 -8.94 23.62
C SER A 41 18.39 -8.14 24.63
N PHE A 42 18.00 -8.26 25.90
CA PHE A 42 18.72 -7.61 27.00
C PHE A 42 20.08 -8.28 27.27
N PRO A 43 21.08 -7.50 27.73
CA PRO A 43 22.39 -8.05 28.07
C PRO A 43 22.33 -8.94 29.32
N PRO A 44 23.27 -9.90 29.47
CA PRO A 44 23.30 -10.85 30.58
C PRO A 44 23.74 -10.23 31.92
N ASP A 45 24.42 -9.08 31.86
CA ASP A 45 24.92 -8.33 33.01
C ASP A 45 24.85 -6.82 32.72
N ASN A 46 25.22 -5.99 33.71
CA ASN A 46 25.14 -4.54 33.64
C ASN A 46 26.54 -3.88 33.60
N THR A 47 27.54 -4.55 33.04
CA THR A 47 28.84 -3.91 32.84
C THR A 47 28.73 -2.77 31.81
N PRO A 48 29.56 -1.72 31.92
CA PRO A 48 29.56 -0.62 30.98
C PRO A 48 29.73 -1.08 29.52
N GLU A 49 30.55 -2.11 29.30
CA GLU A 49 30.84 -2.68 27.99
C GLU A 49 29.61 -3.34 27.37
N THR A 50 28.95 -4.25 28.10
CA THR A 50 27.77 -4.97 27.58
C THR A 50 26.56 -4.06 27.37
N LEU A 51 26.41 -3.03 28.22
CA LEU A 51 25.40 -1.98 28.02
C LEU A 51 25.68 -1.12 26.78
N ALA A 52 26.93 -0.73 26.54
CA ALA A 52 27.30 0.04 25.36
C ALA A 52 27.04 -0.74 24.06
N GLU A 53 27.39 -2.03 24.04
CA GLU A 53 27.09 -2.92 22.91
C GLU A 53 25.59 -3.09 22.68
N PHE A 54 24.82 -3.29 23.76
CA PHE A 54 23.36 -3.38 23.69
C PHE A 54 22.74 -2.12 23.08
N HIS A 55 23.12 -0.93 23.56
CA HIS A 55 22.61 0.33 23.04
C HIS A 55 22.98 0.55 21.57
N LYS A 56 24.21 0.21 21.19
CA LYS A 56 24.67 0.29 19.80
C LYS A 56 23.83 -0.61 18.89
N LYS A 57 23.70 -1.90 19.25
CA LYS A 57 22.93 -2.86 18.45
C LYS A 57 21.47 -2.44 18.34
N ASN A 58 20.85 -2.03 19.45
CA ASN A 58 19.47 -1.57 19.46
C ASN A 58 19.27 -0.31 18.61
N ALA A 59 20.24 0.62 18.59
CA ALA A 59 20.20 1.80 17.73
C ALA A 59 20.34 1.45 16.24
N GLU A 60 21.23 0.51 15.90
CA GLU A 60 21.41 0.02 14.53
C GLU A 60 20.16 -0.70 14.02
N GLU A 61 19.55 -1.55 14.86
CA GLU A 61 18.26 -2.18 14.55
C GLU A 61 17.18 -1.11 14.41
N ALA A 62 16.99 -0.21 15.38
CA ALA A 62 15.99 0.87 15.25
C ALA A 62 16.15 1.69 13.96
N ALA A 63 17.38 1.97 13.52
CA ALA A 63 17.65 2.68 12.27
C ALA A 63 17.22 1.89 11.02
N LYS A 64 17.57 0.60 10.93
CA LYS A 64 17.14 -0.27 9.82
C LYS A 64 15.61 -0.36 9.74
N TRP A 65 14.98 -0.54 10.90
CA TRP A 65 13.54 -0.63 11.00
C TRP A 65 12.86 0.66 10.57
N GLN A 66 13.46 1.81 10.91
CA GLN A 66 12.97 3.12 10.47
C GLN A 66 13.05 3.29 8.94
N GLU A 67 14.08 2.76 8.30
CA GLU A 67 14.24 2.76 6.83
C GLU A 67 13.17 1.90 6.16
N GLU A 68 13.00 0.65 6.57
CA GLU A 68 11.99 -0.26 6.01
C GLU A 68 10.56 0.30 6.17
N LEU A 69 10.24 0.86 7.34
CA LEU A 69 8.96 1.53 7.57
C LEU A 69 8.75 2.73 6.66
N GLN A 70 9.81 3.50 6.35
CA GLN A 70 9.72 4.60 5.41
C GLN A 70 9.44 4.13 4.00
N GLU A 71 10.11 3.06 3.54
CA GLU A 71 9.88 2.48 2.21
C GLU A 71 8.43 1.97 2.05
N ILE A 72 7.91 1.26 3.05
CA ILE A 72 6.52 0.79 3.06
C ILE A 72 5.55 1.97 3.01
N ASN A 73 5.80 3.03 3.80
CA ASN A 73 4.94 4.20 3.82
C ASN A 73 4.96 4.98 2.49
N GLN A 74 6.11 5.08 1.83
CA GLN A 74 6.22 5.70 0.51
C GLN A 74 5.46 4.88 -0.55
N SER A 75 5.60 3.56 -0.51
CA SER A 75 4.90 2.64 -1.41
C SER A 75 3.39 2.73 -1.23
N LEU A 76 2.91 2.73 0.03
CA LEU A 76 1.50 2.93 0.36
C LEU A 76 0.97 4.25 -0.20
N LYS A 77 1.69 5.36 0.01
CA LYS A 77 1.29 6.67 -0.49
C LYS A 77 1.09 6.67 -2.02
N ILE A 78 1.99 6.02 -2.76
CA ILE A 78 1.92 5.94 -4.21
C ILE A 78 0.72 5.10 -4.65
N LEU A 79 0.55 3.91 -4.07
CA LEU A 79 -0.54 3.00 -4.43
C LEU A 79 -1.91 3.59 -4.07
N GLU A 80 -2.04 4.24 -2.91
CA GLU A 80 -3.27 4.92 -2.51
C GLU A 80 -3.63 6.06 -3.47
N ALA A 81 -2.64 6.82 -3.95
CA ALA A 81 -2.87 7.86 -4.95
C ALA A 81 -3.32 7.28 -6.30
N GLN A 82 -2.69 6.20 -6.75
CA GLN A 82 -3.09 5.49 -7.98
C GLN A 82 -4.50 4.91 -7.87
N LEU A 83 -4.81 4.24 -6.76
CA LEU A 83 -6.12 3.68 -6.47
C LEU A 83 -7.20 4.76 -6.50
N ASN A 84 -6.94 5.91 -5.87
CA ASN A 84 -7.88 7.02 -5.87
C ASN A 84 -8.09 7.61 -7.27
N GLN A 85 -7.02 7.77 -8.05
CA GLN A 85 -7.10 8.25 -9.43
C GLN A 85 -7.95 7.31 -10.30
N LYS A 86 -7.76 5.99 -10.18
CA LYS A 86 -8.54 5.00 -10.94
C LYS A 86 -10.01 5.02 -10.53
N LYS A 87 -10.32 5.14 -9.23
CA LYS A 87 -11.70 5.29 -8.74
C LYS A 87 -12.40 6.53 -9.31
N ILE A 88 -11.70 7.67 -9.33
CA ILE A 88 -12.20 8.92 -9.92
C ILE A 88 -12.45 8.75 -11.43
N THR A 89 -11.59 8.00 -12.13
CA THR A 89 -11.71 7.75 -13.57
C THR A 89 -12.85 6.78 -13.90
N LEU A 90 -13.04 5.75 -13.08
CA LEU A 90 -14.06 4.72 -13.27
C LEU A 90 -15.48 5.28 -13.08
N ALA A 91 -15.69 6.13 -12.06
CA ALA A 91 -17.02 6.62 -11.68
C ALA A 91 -17.84 7.18 -12.86
N PRO A 92 -17.36 8.17 -13.64
CA PRO A 92 -18.14 8.70 -14.77
C PRO A 92 -18.32 7.69 -15.92
N LYS A 93 -17.34 6.80 -16.14
CA LYS A 93 -17.44 5.75 -17.18
C LYS A 93 -18.54 4.75 -16.84
N LYS A 94 -18.62 4.36 -15.55
CA LYS A 94 -19.65 3.47 -15.04
C LYS A 94 -21.03 4.10 -15.16
N SER A 95 -21.22 5.35 -14.71
CA SER A 95 -22.50 6.05 -14.85
C SER A 95 -22.94 6.20 -16.32
N ARG A 96 -21.99 6.38 -17.23
CA ARG A 96 -22.29 6.46 -18.67
C ARG A 96 -22.72 5.11 -19.23
N LEU A 97 -22.07 4.02 -18.84
CA LEU A 97 -22.46 2.67 -19.25
C LEU A 97 -23.86 2.33 -18.74
N GLU A 98 -24.14 2.59 -17.46
CA GLU A 98 -25.46 2.42 -16.84
C GLU A 98 -26.55 3.21 -17.56
N TRP A 99 -26.25 4.45 -17.99
CA TRP A 99 -27.18 5.25 -18.78
C TRP A 99 -27.55 4.57 -20.11
N HIS A 100 -26.56 4.04 -20.84
CA HIS A 100 -26.80 3.34 -22.11
C HIS A 100 -27.53 2.02 -21.95
N GLU A 101 -27.39 1.33 -20.82
CA GLU A 101 -28.14 0.09 -20.52
C GLU A 101 -29.64 0.34 -20.23
N LEU A 102 -30.02 1.58 -19.92
CA LEU A 102 -31.41 1.98 -19.64
C LEU A 102 -32.14 2.60 -20.84
N GLN A 103 -31.46 2.84 -21.96
CA GLN A 103 -32.06 3.35 -23.21
C GLN A 103 -32.55 2.20 -24.09
#